data_AF-A0A498S7S7-F1
#
_entry.id   AF-A0A498S7S7-F1
#
_cell.length_a   1.000
_cell.length_b   1.000
_cell.length_c   1.000
_cell.angle_alpha   90.00
_cell.angle_beta   90.00
_cell.angle_gamma   90.00
#
_symmetry.space_group_name_H-M   'P 1'
#
loop_
_entity.id
_entity.type
_entity.pdbx_description
1 polymer ?
#
loop_
_entity_poly.entity_id
_entity_poly.type
_entity_poly.pdbx_seq_one_letter_code
_entity_poly.pdbx_strand_id
1 'polypeptide(L)'
;MFSCAPRYNTPLRLIHRVFRSFSNYEEIDLSKSCTVVCKSGTIACWHPERSFPYEHSKPIDLKKIEAEKQSSGALSKEIERIAGLKGSLARKGPRNYMLREIFYTGKHEWYTRYREERLHSVAPPDPKRRK
;
A
#
# COMPACT_ATOMS: atom_id res chain seq x y z
N MET A 1 -49.20 20.01 11.55
CA MET A 1 -49.13 19.10 12.72
C MET A 1 -47.67 18.81 13.00
N PHE A 2 -47.08 19.46 14.00
CA PHE A 2 -45.66 19.32 14.33
C PHE A 2 -45.54 18.34 15.50
N SER A 3 -44.89 17.19 15.26
CA SER A 3 -44.65 16.17 16.28
C SER A 3 -43.44 16.55 17.13
N CYS A 4 -43.67 16.74 18.42
CA CYS A 4 -42.66 16.98 19.45
C CYS A 4 -41.98 15.64 19.80
N ALA A 5 -40.65 15.52 19.62
CA ALA A 5 -39.88 14.38 20.10
C ALA A 5 -39.42 14.62 21.55
N PRO A 6 -39.46 13.62 22.45
CA PRO A 6 -39.03 13.78 23.81
C PRO A 6 -37.50 13.91 23.89
N ARG A 7 -37.03 14.96 24.58
CA ARG A 7 -35.62 15.12 24.95
C ARG A 7 -35.30 14.13 26.07
N TYR A 8 -34.62 13.04 25.73
CA TYR A 8 -33.98 12.19 26.73
C TYR A 8 -32.69 12.86 27.17
N ASN A 9 -32.71 13.43 28.38
CA ASN A 9 -31.52 13.89 29.10
C ASN A 9 -30.62 12.68 29.40
N THR A 10 -29.52 12.53 28.66
CA THR A 10 -28.45 11.60 29.05
C THR A 10 -27.59 12.27 30.12
N PRO A 11 -27.44 11.71 31.33
CA PRO A 11 -26.51 12.27 32.30
C PRO A 11 -25.08 12.09 31.77
N LEU A 12 -24.33 13.20 31.78
CA LEU A 12 -22.89 13.24 31.53
C LEU A 12 -22.21 12.24 32.46
N ARG A 13 -21.77 11.11 31.91
CA ARG A 13 -20.93 10.15 32.64
C ARG A 13 -19.57 10.83 32.84
N LEU A 14 -19.38 11.43 34.01
CA LEU A 14 -18.08 11.77 34.56
C LEU A 14 -17.26 10.48 34.65
N ILE A 15 -16.44 10.21 33.65
CA ILE A 15 -15.41 9.18 33.73
C ILE A 15 -14.34 9.74 34.66
N HIS A 16 -14.46 9.40 35.94
CA HIS A 16 -13.38 9.56 36.91
C HIS A 16 -12.24 8.65 36.46
N ARG A 17 -11.33 9.20 35.66
CA ARG A 17 -10.12 8.50 35.21
C ARG A 17 -9.25 8.31 36.45
N VAL A 18 -9.34 7.13 37.05
CA VAL A 18 -8.49 6.71 38.16
C VAL A 18 -7.04 6.84 37.66
N PHE A 19 -6.33 7.85 38.14
CA PHE A 19 -4.89 7.90 38.09
C PHE A 19 -4.39 6.75 38.97
N ARG A 20 -4.21 5.58 38.35
CA ARG A 20 -3.46 4.47 38.93
C ARG A 20 -2.00 4.93 39.01
N SER A 21 -1.65 5.58 40.10
CA SER A 21 -0.25 5.75 40.51
C SER A 21 0.27 4.37 40.89
N PHE A 22 0.89 3.68 39.94
CA PHE A 22 1.79 2.59 40.27
C PHE A 22 3.19 3.16 40.36
N SER A 23 3.56 3.56 41.58
CA SER A 23 4.96 3.68 41.98
C SER A 23 5.49 2.27 42.26
N ASN A 24 5.62 1.46 41.23
CA ASN A 24 6.47 0.28 41.29
C ASN A 24 7.68 0.59 40.42
N TYR A 25 8.87 0.55 41.02
CA TYR A 25 10.14 0.44 40.29
C TYR A 25 10.25 -0.96 39.69
N GLU A 26 9.19 -1.40 39.02
CA GLU A 26 9.19 -2.57 38.16
C GLU A 26 10.04 -2.20 36.94
N GLU A 27 10.98 -3.08 36.62
CA GLU A 27 11.82 -3.01 35.43
C GLU A 27 10.94 -2.64 34.23
N ILE A 28 11.19 -1.48 33.62
CA ILE A 28 10.36 -0.97 32.54
C ILE A 28 10.51 -1.92 31.36
N ASP A 29 9.46 -2.65 31.03
CA ASP A 29 9.44 -3.54 29.87
C ASP A 29 9.38 -2.72 28.57
N LEU A 30 10.55 -2.47 27.97
CA LEU A 30 10.67 -1.73 26.70
C LEU A 30 10.03 -2.45 25.51
N SER A 31 9.55 -3.70 25.66
CA SER A 31 8.80 -4.37 24.59
C SER A 31 7.38 -3.81 24.43
N LYS A 32 6.87 -3.08 25.42
CA LYS A 32 5.50 -2.54 25.44
C LYS A 32 5.50 -1.02 25.24
N SER A 33 4.42 -0.51 24.65
CA SER A 33 4.21 0.93 24.56
C SER A 33 3.99 1.52 25.95
N CYS A 34 4.68 2.62 26.25
CA CYS A 34 4.60 3.28 27.55
C CYS A 34 4.43 4.80 27.37
N THR A 35 3.73 5.44 28.30
CA THR A 35 3.60 6.90 28.37
C THR A 35 3.95 7.36 29.77
N VAL A 36 4.91 8.26 29.88
CA VAL A 36 5.39 8.80 31.15
C VAL A 36 5.14 10.30 31.17
N VAL A 37 4.60 10.80 32.28
CA VAL A 37 4.49 12.22 32.55
C VAL A 37 5.70 12.64 33.38
N CYS A 38 6.57 13.46 32.81
CA CYS A 38 7.74 13.98 33.51
C CYS A 38 7.32 15.00 34.56
N LYS A 39 8.13 15.18 35.61
CA LYS A 39 7.92 16.22 36.63
C LYS A 39 7.86 17.65 36.05
N SER A 40 8.46 17.86 34.87
CA SER A 40 8.41 19.11 34.09
C SER A 40 7.07 19.37 33.40
N GLY A 41 6.11 18.43 33.45
CA GLY A 41 4.85 18.48 32.71
C GLY A 41 4.95 18.00 31.26
N THR A 42 6.15 17.62 30.79
CA THR A 42 6.35 17.01 29.46
C THR A 42 5.84 15.58 29.44
N ILE A 43 5.19 15.17 28.36
CA ILE A 43 4.72 13.79 28.16
C ILE A 43 5.71 13.10 27.21
N ALA A 44 6.32 12.02 27.66
CA ALA A 44 7.18 11.16 26.83
C ALA A 44 6.43 9.87 26.51
N CYS A 45 6.44 9.46 25.23
CA CYS A 45 5.78 8.25 24.78
C CYS A 45 6.77 7.33 24.07
N TRP A 46 6.86 6.08 24.53
CA TRP A 46 7.62 5.01 23.90
C TRP A 46 6.67 4.11 23.09
N HIS A 47 6.99 3.91 21.81
CA HIS A 47 6.24 3.04 20.90
C HIS A 47 7.23 2.18 20.12
N PRO A 48 7.57 0.97 20.62
CA PRO A 48 8.47 0.08 19.90
C PRO A 48 7.82 -0.39 18.60
N GLU A 49 8.66 -0.62 17.57
CA GLU A 49 8.21 -1.23 16.32
C GLU A 49 7.73 -2.66 16.58
N ARG A 50 6.57 -3.03 16.02
CA ARG A 50 6.00 -4.37 16.18
C ARG A 50 6.57 -5.28 15.09
N SER A 51 7.30 -6.33 15.50
CA SER A 51 7.72 -7.38 14.57
C SER A 51 6.52 -8.17 14.04
N PHE A 52 6.58 -8.56 12.77
CA PHE A 52 5.58 -9.48 12.19
C PHE A 52 5.85 -10.91 12.68
N PRO A 53 4.88 -11.60 13.29
CA PRO A 53 5.07 -12.96 13.80
C PRO A 53 5.25 -13.96 12.66
N TYR A 54 6.09 -14.97 12.88
CA TYR A 54 6.46 -15.93 11.85
C TYR A 54 5.28 -16.79 11.40
N GLU A 55 4.38 -17.13 12.31
CA GLU A 55 3.19 -17.97 12.08
C GLU A 55 2.20 -17.33 11.08
N HIS A 56 2.27 -16.01 10.88
CA HIS A 56 1.45 -15.29 9.92
C HIS A 56 2.11 -15.17 8.54
N SER A 57 3.33 -15.71 8.38
CA SER A 57 4.02 -15.76 7.09
C SER A 57 3.66 -17.06 6.34
N LYS A 58 3.78 -17.03 5.01
CA LYS A 58 3.64 -18.23 4.18
C LYS A 58 5.03 -18.71 3.73
N PRO A 59 5.28 -20.03 3.69
CA PRO A 59 6.55 -20.54 3.19
C PRO A 59 6.73 -20.15 1.72
N ILE A 60 7.98 -19.92 1.33
CA ILE A 60 8.34 -19.65 -0.05
C ILE A 60 8.43 -21.00 -0.78
N ASP A 61 7.64 -21.18 -1.84
CA ASP A 61 7.64 -22.40 -2.64
C ASP A 61 8.90 -22.49 -3.52
N LEU A 62 10.00 -23.01 -2.96
CA LEU A 62 11.29 -23.13 -3.66
C LEU A 62 11.18 -23.96 -4.95
N LYS A 63 10.35 -25.02 -4.96
CA LYS A 63 10.10 -25.82 -6.16
C LYS A 63 9.44 -25.02 -7.28
N LYS A 64 8.58 -24.06 -6.97
CA LYS A 64 7.98 -23.16 -7.98
C LYS A 64 9.04 -22.21 -8.52
N ILE A 65 9.90 -21.68 -7.66
CA ILE A 65 11.01 -20.81 -8.07
C ILE A 65 12.01 -21.56 -8.95
N GLU A 66 12.36 -22.79 -8.58
CA GLU A 66 13.25 -23.64 -9.38
C GLU A 66 12.60 -24.05 -10.69
N ALA A 67 11.32 -24.42 -10.68
CA ALA A 67 10.57 -24.68 -11.92
C ALA A 67 10.50 -23.44 -12.81
N GLU A 68 10.32 -22.24 -12.26
CA GLU A 68 10.32 -20.97 -13.01
C GLU A 68 11.72 -20.61 -13.52
N LYS A 69 12.80 -20.91 -12.77
CA LYS A 69 14.20 -20.72 -13.18
C LYS A 69 14.67 -21.73 -14.22
N GLN A 70 14.28 -23.01 -14.07
CA GLN A 70 14.54 -24.08 -15.04
C GLN A 70 13.65 -23.94 -16.28
N SER A 71 12.47 -23.34 -16.11
CA SER A 71 11.71 -22.74 -17.19
C SER A 71 12.40 -21.46 -17.64
N SER A 72 13.60 -21.56 -18.20
CA SER A 72 13.96 -20.71 -19.32
C SER A 72 12.98 -21.06 -20.46
N GLY A 73 11.89 -20.35 -20.72
CA GLY A 73 11.30 -19.10 -20.23
C GLY A 73 10.02 -19.02 -21.03
N ALA A 74 8.84 -18.93 -20.41
CA ALA A 74 7.67 -18.51 -21.18
C ALA A 74 7.99 -17.18 -21.87
N LEU A 75 8.69 -16.30 -21.14
CA LEU A 75 9.29 -15.08 -21.67
C LEU A 75 10.48 -15.33 -22.59
N SER A 76 11.42 -16.25 -22.34
CA SER A 76 12.55 -16.47 -23.28
C SER A 76 12.09 -17.10 -24.61
N LYS A 77 11.15 -18.06 -24.57
CA LYS A 77 10.51 -18.65 -25.75
C LYS A 77 9.60 -17.64 -26.46
N GLU A 78 8.95 -16.73 -25.72
CA GLU A 78 8.21 -15.61 -26.31
C GLU A 78 9.17 -14.58 -26.92
N ILE A 79 10.29 -14.26 -26.26
CA ILE A 79 11.36 -13.38 -26.76
C ILE A 79 12.00 -13.99 -28.01
N GLU A 80 12.27 -15.29 -28.04
CA GLU A 80 12.74 -16.02 -29.21
C GLU A 80 11.68 -16.04 -30.32
N ARG A 81 10.39 -16.22 -29.99
CA ARG A 81 9.29 -16.10 -30.96
C ARG A 81 9.16 -14.68 -31.51
N ILE A 82 9.27 -13.65 -30.66
CA ILE A 82 9.28 -12.23 -31.03
C ILE A 82 10.51 -11.90 -31.87
N ALA A 83 11.67 -12.46 -31.54
CA ALA A 83 12.91 -12.31 -32.31
C ALA A 83 12.84 -13.04 -33.66
N GLY A 84 12.15 -14.18 -33.72
CA GLY A 84 11.87 -14.93 -34.95
C GLY A 84 10.81 -14.29 -35.84
N LEU A 85 9.91 -13.47 -35.27
CA LEU A 85 8.94 -12.64 -35.97
C LEU A 85 9.66 -11.45 -36.64
N LYS A 86 10.37 -11.71 -37.74
CA LYS A 86 11.01 -10.68 -38.57
C LYS A 86 10.00 -9.58 -38.95
N GLY A 87 10.31 -8.33 -38.59
CA GLY A 87 9.65 -7.14 -39.11
C GLY A 87 8.56 -6.51 -38.22
N SER A 88 7.41 -6.19 -38.81
CA SER A 88 6.40 -5.24 -38.28
C SER A 88 5.84 -5.58 -36.89
N LEU A 89 5.91 -6.83 -36.44
CA LEU A 89 5.35 -7.24 -35.14
C LEU A 89 6.30 -6.88 -33.99
N ALA A 90 7.61 -6.99 -34.18
CA ALA A 90 8.62 -6.52 -33.22
C ALA A 90 8.54 -5.00 -32.99
N ARG A 91 8.15 -4.22 -34.00
CA ARG A 91 7.99 -2.76 -33.90
C ARG A 91 6.67 -2.32 -33.26
N LYS A 92 5.61 -3.15 -33.36
CA LYS A 92 4.25 -2.79 -32.91
C LYS A 92 3.89 -3.33 -31.52
N GLY A 93 4.64 -4.33 -31.02
CA GLY A 93 4.41 -4.93 -29.71
C GLY A 93 3.18 -5.84 -29.65
N PRO A 94 2.85 -6.37 -28.46
CA PRO A 94 1.68 -7.21 -28.23
C PRO A 94 0.37 -6.49 -28.56
N ARG A 95 -0.68 -7.26 -28.88
CA ARG A 95 -2.00 -6.68 -29.17
C ARG A 95 -2.63 -6.10 -27.90
N ASN A 96 -3.32 -4.96 -28.01
CA ASN A 96 -3.95 -4.25 -26.88
C ASN A 96 -4.87 -5.12 -26.01
N TYR A 97 -5.53 -6.15 -26.58
CA TYR A 97 -6.38 -7.03 -25.77
C TYR A 97 -5.58 -7.91 -24.79
N MET A 98 -4.35 -8.31 -25.15
CA MET A 98 -3.47 -9.08 -24.26
C MET A 98 -2.99 -8.18 -23.12
N LEU A 99 -2.63 -6.93 -23.44
CA LEU A 99 -2.24 -5.95 -22.45
C LEU A 99 -3.39 -5.67 -21.46
N ARG A 100 -4.61 -5.57 -21.98
CA ARG A 100 -5.83 -5.43 -21.17
C ARG A 100 -5.99 -6.56 -20.14
N GLU A 101 -5.76 -7.80 -20.58
CA GLU A 101 -5.93 -9.00 -19.76
C GLU A 101 -4.82 -9.15 -18.72
N ILE A 102 -3.56 -8.93 -19.11
CA ILE A 102 -2.40 -9.03 -18.20
C ILE A 102 -2.46 -7.98 -17.09
N PHE A 103 -2.78 -6.74 -17.46
CA PHE A 103 -2.76 -5.61 -16.52
C PHE A 103 -4.12 -5.31 -15.87
N TYR A 104 -5.17 -6.08 -16.20
CA TYR A 104 -6.53 -5.85 -15.74
C TYR A 104 -6.99 -4.40 -15.98
N THR A 105 -6.70 -3.87 -17.17
CA THR A 105 -6.93 -2.47 -17.56
C THR A 105 -8.20 -2.29 -18.39
N GLY A 106 -8.63 -1.04 -18.62
CA GLY A 106 -9.71 -0.71 -19.53
C GLY A 106 -9.34 -0.88 -21.01
N LYS A 107 -10.35 -1.04 -21.89
CA LYS A 107 -10.11 -1.25 -23.33
C LYS A 107 -9.45 -0.07 -24.05
N HIS A 108 -9.55 1.15 -23.51
CA HIS A 108 -9.08 2.38 -24.17
C HIS A 108 -7.68 2.82 -23.76
N GLU A 109 -7.10 2.22 -22.72
CA GLU A 109 -5.84 2.69 -22.12
C GLU A 109 -4.64 2.52 -23.06
N TRP A 110 -4.65 1.47 -23.87
CA TRP A 110 -3.56 1.12 -24.78
C TRP A 110 -3.71 1.71 -26.19
N TYR A 111 -4.70 2.57 -26.43
CA TYR A 111 -4.85 3.29 -27.70
C TYR A 111 -4.13 4.63 -27.64
N THR A 112 -3.50 5.02 -28.75
CA THR A 112 -2.83 6.31 -28.87
C THR A 112 -3.81 7.46 -28.67
N ARG A 113 -3.41 8.43 -27.85
CA ARG A 113 -4.17 9.65 -27.60
C ARG A 113 -4.16 10.58 -28.82
N TYR A 114 -5.16 11.45 -28.88
CA TYR A 114 -5.24 12.48 -29.92
C TYR A 114 -4.02 13.41 -29.87
N ARG A 115 -3.76 14.10 -30.99
CA ARG A 115 -2.61 15.01 -31.10
C ARG A 115 -2.62 16.09 -30.02
N GLU A 116 -3.77 16.69 -29.74
CA GLU A 116 -3.94 17.78 -28.78
C GLU A 116 -3.52 17.35 -27.37
N GLU A 117 -3.98 16.19 -26.90
CA GLU A 117 -3.58 15.64 -25.60
C GLU A 117 -2.08 15.36 -25.51
N ARG A 118 -1.44 14.90 -26.59
CA ARG A 118 0.02 14.71 -26.64
C ARG A 118 0.77 16.04 -26.51
N LEU A 119 0.26 17.12 -27.10
CA LEU A 119 0.88 18.44 -26.98
C LEU A 119 0.81 18.97 -25.54
N HIS A 120 -0.31 18.75 -24.84
CA HIS A 120 -0.43 19.11 -23.42
C HIS A 120 0.58 18.35 -22.53
N SER A 121 0.96 17.11 -22.89
CA SER A 121 1.95 16.33 -22.14
C SER A 121 3.40 16.85 -22.29
N VAL A 122 3.69 17.63 -23.33
CA VAL A 122 5.00 18.25 -23.57
C VAL A 122 5.08 19.64 -22.92
N ALA A 123 3.97 20.14 -22.38
CA ALA A 123 3.95 21.39 -21.63
C ALA A 123 4.86 21.31 -20.39
N PRO A 124 5.34 22.45 -19.86
CA PRO A 124 6.13 22.48 -18.64
C PRO A 124 5.43 21.69 -17.52
N PRO A 125 6.16 20.82 -16.80
CA PRO A 125 5.56 20.01 -15.76
C PRO A 125 5.02 20.88 -14.63
N ASP A 126 3.97 20.42 -13.97
CA ASP A 126 3.44 21.07 -12.78
C ASP A 126 4.54 21.22 -11.71
N PRO A 127 4.53 22.33 -10.94
CA PRO A 127 5.54 22.58 -9.94
C PRO A 127 5.54 21.48 -8.88
N LYS A 128 6.68 20.82 -8.70
CA LYS A 128 6.86 19.81 -7.66
C LYS A 128 6.75 20.46 -6.28
N ARG A 129 6.02 19.84 -5.37
CA ARG A 129 5.97 20.24 -3.95
C ARG A 129 7.40 20.23 -3.38
N ARG A 130 7.85 21.36 -2.85
CA ARG A 130 9.13 21.44 -2.12
C ARG A 130 9.04 20.53 -0.89
N LYS A 131 10.00 19.62 -0.76
CA LYS A 131 10.17 18.75 0.41
C LYS A 131 10.72 19.57 1.58
#